data_AF-X0YLZ4-F1
#
_entry.id   AF-X0YLZ4-F1
#
_cell.length_a   1.000
_cell.length_b   1.000
_cell.length_c   1.000
_cell.angle_alpha   90.00
_cell.angle_beta   90.00
_cell.angle_gamma   90.00
#
_symmetry.space_group_name_H-M   'P 1'
#
loop_
_entity.id
_entity.type
_entity.pdbx_description
1 polymer ?
#
loop_
_entity_poly.entity_id
_entity_poly.type
_entity_poly.pdbx_seq_one_letter_code
_entity_poly.pdbx_strand_id
1 'polypeptide(L)'
;MRELKKVWTLNRENPNLDVGIDGQISNFVVVNYDYNNPKVYETSKLLYLDTSTPLFRKNNIEAMEAELFLKSAPSFLRFLIKALFVQEVVDRYYDWRLVAIDLIANFFKEQKPEIIPRLIRRINQFYREEAKEFEIMPITFEEVYKYYKNDKMIWVIFQNARRLDRFLKTKLFKKIYDFYLPEKIKR
;
A
#
# COMPACT_ATOMS: atom_id res chain seq x y z
N MET A 1 10.84 4.24 8.78
CA MET A 1 12.00 3.56 8.15
C MET A 1 12.72 2.61 9.10
N ARG A 2 13.14 3.00 10.30
CA ARG A 2 13.76 2.06 11.27
C ARG A 2 12.86 0.87 11.62
N GLU A 3 11.56 1.11 11.81
CA GLU A 3 10.59 0.02 12.04
C GLU A 3 10.47 -0.90 10.82
N LEU A 4 10.42 -0.32 9.62
CA LEU A 4 10.45 -1.07 8.36
C LEU A 4 11.71 -1.96 8.27
N LYS A 5 12.90 -1.41 8.57
CA LYS A 5 14.16 -2.16 8.55
C LYS A 5 14.10 -3.48 9.33
N LYS A 6 13.39 -3.53 10.45
CA LYS A 6 13.24 -4.76 11.24
C LYS A 6 12.57 -5.88 10.45
N VAL A 7 11.58 -5.55 9.60
CA VAL A 7 10.88 -6.51 8.74
C VAL A 7 11.83 -7.12 7.71
N TRP A 8 12.58 -6.29 6.97
CA TRP A 8 13.53 -6.81 5.98
C TRP A 8 14.76 -7.48 6.60
N THR A 9 15.13 -7.10 7.83
CA THR A 9 16.14 -7.83 8.61
C THR A 9 15.64 -9.23 8.93
N LEU A 10 14.40 -9.36 9.41
CA LEU A 10 13.76 -10.65 9.66
C LEU A 10 13.74 -11.53 8.40
N ASN A 11 13.32 -10.99 7.25
CA ASN A 11 13.26 -11.76 6.00
C ASN A 11 14.65 -12.26 5.58
N ARG A 12 15.68 -11.41 5.71
CA ARG A 12 17.07 -11.79 5.41
C ARG A 12 17.59 -12.90 6.32
N GLU A 13 17.21 -12.89 7.60
CA GLU A 13 17.62 -13.89 8.58
C GLU A 13 16.82 -15.22 8.45
N ASN A 14 15.72 -15.23 7.70
CA ASN A 14 14.80 -16.36 7.59
C ASN A 14 14.50 -16.73 6.12
N PRO A 15 15.31 -17.59 5.47
CA PRO A 15 15.18 -17.88 4.03
C PRO A 15 13.86 -18.56 3.62
N ASN A 16 13.11 -19.09 4.59
CA ASN A 16 11.84 -19.79 4.35
C ASN A 16 10.62 -18.91 4.66
N LEU A 17 10.82 -17.66 5.08
CA LEU A 17 9.77 -16.74 5.51
C LEU A 17 10.05 -15.34 4.95
N ASP A 18 9.13 -14.85 4.12
CA ASP A 18 9.09 -13.43 3.78
C ASP A 18 7.88 -12.80 4.42
N VAL A 19 8.08 -11.69 5.12
CA VAL A 19 7.02 -10.83 5.64
C VAL A 19 6.95 -9.58 4.79
N GLY A 20 5.79 -9.31 4.22
CA GLY A 20 5.46 -8.07 3.54
C GLY A 20 4.81 -7.07 4.50
N ILE A 21 4.76 -5.80 4.09
CA ILE A 21 4.14 -4.74 4.89
C ILE A 21 3.43 -3.74 3.99
N ASP A 22 2.21 -3.37 4.36
CA ASP A 22 1.50 -2.28 3.72
C ASP A 22 1.98 -0.94 4.29
N GLY A 23 2.69 -0.18 3.45
CA GLY A 23 3.27 1.11 3.79
C GLY A 23 2.29 2.29 3.77
N GLN A 24 0.99 2.08 3.57
CA GLN A 24 0.02 3.16 3.58
C GLN A 24 0.07 3.98 4.87
N ILE A 25 0.01 5.31 4.73
CA ILE A 25 0.13 6.22 5.87
C ILE A 25 -1.01 6.03 6.88
N SER A 26 -2.21 5.66 6.40
CA SER A 26 -3.38 5.37 7.22
C SER A 26 -3.20 4.17 8.15
N ASN A 27 -2.20 3.32 7.91
CA ASN A 27 -1.91 2.16 8.76
C ASN A 27 -1.09 2.52 9.99
N PHE A 28 -0.64 3.77 10.12
CA PHE A 28 0.19 4.25 11.22
C PHE A 28 -0.53 5.30 12.06
N VAL A 29 -0.34 5.25 13.37
CA VAL A 29 -0.80 6.29 14.31
C VAL A 29 0.34 6.81 15.16
N VAL A 30 0.30 8.10 15.48
CA VAL A 30 1.25 8.73 16.40
C VAL A 30 0.82 8.42 17.84
N VAL A 31 1.70 7.78 18.60
CA VAL A 31 1.46 7.48 20.02
C VAL A 31 1.43 8.79 20.81
N ASN A 32 0.45 8.93 21.72
CA ASN A 32 0.21 10.12 22.54
C ASN A 32 -0.05 11.40 21.70
N TYR A 33 -0.73 11.27 20.57
CA TYR A 33 -1.12 12.42 19.75
C TYR A 33 -2.14 13.31 20.48
N ASP A 34 -1.83 14.59 20.63
CA ASP A 34 -2.74 15.60 21.16
C ASP A 34 -3.38 16.38 19.99
N TYR A 35 -4.70 16.21 19.83
CA TYR A 35 -5.47 16.91 18.80
C TYR A 35 -5.46 18.43 19.00
N ASN A 36 -5.42 18.91 20.24
CA ASN A 36 -5.42 20.33 20.56
C ASN A 36 -4.04 20.97 20.35
N ASN A 37 -2.98 20.17 20.27
CA ASN A 37 -1.61 20.60 20.01
C ASN A 37 -0.88 19.60 19.09
N PRO A 38 -1.20 19.62 17.77
CA PRO A 38 -0.82 18.57 16.82
C PRO A 38 0.65 18.68 16.39
N LYS A 39 1.57 18.37 17.31
CA LYS A 39 3.02 18.40 17.08
C LYS A 39 3.58 16.99 16.97
N VAL A 40 4.51 16.81 16.03
CA VAL A 40 5.27 15.56 15.84
C VAL A 40 6.74 15.89 15.99
N TYR A 41 7.43 15.08 16.79
CA TYR A 41 8.85 15.22 17.11
C TYR A 41 9.63 14.00 16.60
N GLU A 42 10.96 14.09 16.54
CA GLU A 42 11.78 12.94 16.14
C GLU A 42 11.68 11.76 17.13
N THR A 43 11.30 12.03 18.38
CA THR A 43 11.03 11.04 19.43
C THR A 43 9.61 10.50 19.41
N SER A 44 8.72 11.04 18.57
CA SER A 44 7.35 10.54 18.42
C SER A 44 7.38 9.11 17.90
N LYS A 45 6.67 8.22 18.58
CA LYS A 45 6.55 6.81 18.20
C LYS A 45 5.35 6.63 17.27
N LEU A 46 5.52 5.74 16.30
CA LEU A 46 4.43 5.28 15.44
C LEU A 46 4.01 3.87 15.87
N LEU A 47 2.71 3.62 15.89
CA LEU A 47 2.15 2.27 16.03
C LEU A 47 1.50 1.87 14.71
N TYR A 48 1.78 0.65 14.26
CA TYR A 48 1.15 0.07 13.08
C TYR A 48 -0.14 -0.64 13.49
N LEU A 49 -1.25 -0.36 12.79
CA LEU A 49 -2.59 -0.83 13.13
C LEU A 49 -3.19 -1.81 12.12
N ASP A 50 -2.58 -2.02 10.96
CA ASP A 50 -3.17 -2.88 9.95
C ASP A 50 -3.13 -4.34 10.40
N THR A 51 -4.32 -4.88 10.69
CA THR A 51 -4.53 -6.29 11.05
C THR A 51 -5.26 -7.05 9.95
N SER A 52 -5.53 -6.41 8.81
CA SER A 52 -6.51 -6.89 7.84
C SER A 52 -5.98 -7.99 6.93
N THR A 53 -4.66 -8.03 6.71
CA THR A 53 -4.08 -8.88 5.68
C THR A 53 -2.72 -9.43 6.11
N PRO A 54 -2.60 -10.74 6.38
CA PRO A 54 -1.30 -11.36 6.60
C PRO A 54 -0.53 -11.42 5.27
N LEU A 55 0.37 -10.47 5.06
CA LEU A 55 1.29 -10.47 3.94
C LEU A 55 2.53 -11.27 4.37
N PHE A 56 2.47 -12.59 4.22
CA PHE A 56 3.68 -13.40 4.35
C PHE A 56 3.71 -14.58 3.38
N ARG A 57 4.93 -14.94 2.98
CA ARG A 57 5.24 -16.12 2.18
C ARG A 57 5.96 -17.13 3.01
N LYS A 58 5.64 -18.40 2.79
CA LYS A 58 6.42 -19.52 3.29
C LYS A 58 7.00 -20.28 2.11
N ASN A 59 8.31 -20.44 2.07
CA ASN A 59 9.02 -21.06 0.95
C ASN A 59 8.65 -20.43 -0.41
N ASN A 60 8.59 -19.09 -0.47
CA ASN A 60 8.16 -18.31 -1.65
C ASN A 60 6.69 -18.52 -2.10
N ILE A 61 5.88 -19.22 -1.31
CA ILE A 61 4.45 -19.42 -1.58
C ILE A 61 3.66 -18.46 -0.70
N GLU A 62 2.80 -17.65 -1.31
CA GLU A 62 1.90 -16.74 -0.61
C GLU A 62 1.00 -17.52 0.36
N ALA A 63 1.00 -17.16 1.64
CA ALA A 63 0.13 -17.80 2.63
C ALA A 63 -1.34 -17.37 2.48
N MET A 64 -1.56 -16.23 1.83
CA MET A 64 -2.86 -15.66 1.59
C MET A 64 -3.45 -16.10 0.25
N GLU A 65 -4.73 -16.48 0.25
CA GLU A 65 -5.46 -16.77 -0.98
C GLU A 65 -5.88 -15.46 -1.67
N ALA A 66 -5.09 -15.02 -2.65
CA ALA A 66 -5.30 -13.74 -3.33
C ALA A 66 -6.65 -13.64 -4.08
N GLU A 67 -7.30 -14.77 -4.38
CA GLU A 67 -8.67 -14.78 -4.93
C GLU A 67 -9.72 -14.17 -4.00
N LEU A 68 -9.45 -14.13 -2.69
CA LEU A 68 -10.36 -13.52 -1.71
C LEU A 68 -10.58 -12.03 -2.00
N PHE A 69 -9.55 -11.30 -2.46
CA PHE A 69 -9.68 -9.88 -2.84
C PHE A 69 -10.58 -9.68 -4.07
N LEU A 70 -10.56 -10.65 -4.99
CA LEU A 70 -11.33 -10.62 -6.23
C LEU A 70 -12.82 -10.93 -6.02
N LYS A 71 -13.23 -11.41 -4.83
CA LYS A 71 -14.66 -11.64 -4.54
C LYS A 71 -15.48 -10.36 -4.70
N SER A 72 -14.89 -9.23 -4.32
CA SER A 72 -15.49 -7.88 -4.44
C SER A 72 -15.57 -7.35 -5.87
N ALA A 73 -14.83 -7.96 -6.81
CA ALA A 73 -14.84 -7.59 -8.20
C ALA A 73 -16.00 -8.25 -8.97
N PRO A 74 -16.59 -7.55 -9.96
CA PRO A 74 -17.53 -8.14 -10.91
C PRO A 74 -17.01 -9.45 -11.49
N SER A 75 -17.84 -10.49 -11.51
CA SER A 75 -17.44 -11.85 -11.90
C SER A 75 -16.82 -11.92 -13.30
N PHE A 76 -17.36 -11.16 -14.25
CA PHE A 76 -16.88 -11.08 -15.64
C PHE A 76 -15.51 -10.39 -15.78
N LEU A 77 -15.08 -9.62 -14.78
CA LEU A 77 -13.77 -8.95 -14.74
C LEU A 77 -12.75 -9.66 -13.86
N ARG A 78 -13.16 -10.64 -13.05
CA ARG A 78 -12.25 -11.36 -12.13
C ARG A 78 -11.07 -11.98 -12.85
N PHE A 79 -11.30 -12.64 -13.98
CA PHE A 79 -10.22 -13.26 -14.76
C PHE A 79 -9.20 -12.23 -15.26
N LEU A 80 -9.69 -11.10 -15.78
CA LEU A 80 -8.83 -10.01 -16.26
C LEU A 80 -8.00 -9.39 -15.12
N ILE A 81 -8.63 -9.12 -13.97
CA ILE A 81 -7.95 -8.55 -12.80
C ILE A 81 -6.94 -9.55 -12.23
N LYS A 82 -7.29 -10.84 -12.17
CA LYS A 82 -6.40 -11.92 -11.73
C LYS A 82 -5.15 -12.00 -12.60
N ALA A 83 -5.32 -12.01 -13.92
CA ALA A 83 -4.23 -12.17 -14.87
C ALA A 83 -3.30 -10.95 -14.93
N LEU A 84 -3.82 -9.73 -14.73
CA LEU A 84 -3.05 -8.50 -14.94
C LEU A 84 -2.48 -7.87 -13.66
N PHE A 85 -3.10 -8.09 -12.49
CA PHE A 85 -2.82 -7.23 -11.33
C PHE A 85 -2.53 -7.94 -10.02
N VAL A 86 -3.00 -9.17 -9.81
CA VAL A 86 -2.95 -9.76 -8.46
C VAL A 86 -1.52 -9.99 -8.00
N GLN A 87 -0.69 -10.64 -8.83
CA GLN A 87 0.67 -10.94 -8.46
C GLN A 87 1.53 -9.67 -8.32
N GLU A 88 1.45 -8.77 -9.30
CA GLU A 88 2.18 -7.51 -9.26
C GLU A 88 1.80 -6.62 -8.07
N VAL A 89 0.52 -6.60 -7.66
CA VAL A 89 0.08 -5.82 -6.50
C VAL A 89 0.57 -6.45 -5.20
N VAL A 90 0.49 -7.77 -5.07
CA VAL A 90 0.90 -8.48 -3.86
C VAL A 90 2.43 -8.47 -3.68
N ASP A 91 3.19 -8.62 -4.77
CA ASP A 91 4.66 -8.60 -4.75
C ASP A 91 5.24 -7.27 -4.21
N ARG A 92 4.56 -6.14 -4.44
CA ARG A 92 5.00 -4.82 -3.98
C ARG A 92 5.19 -4.74 -2.48
N TYR A 93 4.41 -5.49 -1.71
CA TYR A 93 4.48 -5.45 -0.25
C TYR A 93 5.75 -6.08 0.32
N TYR A 94 6.44 -6.90 -0.48
CA TYR A 94 7.69 -7.57 -0.10
C TYR A 94 8.93 -6.77 -0.52
N ASP A 95 8.78 -5.81 -1.43
CA ASP A 95 9.85 -4.94 -1.89
C ASP A 95 9.92 -3.65 -1.06
N TRP A 96 11.01 -3.48 -0.30
CA TRP A 96 11.18 -2.32 0.58
C TRP A 96 11.16 -0.98 -0.17
N ARG A 97 11.78 -0.94 -1.35
CA ARG A 97 11.82 0.28 -2.16
C ARG A 97 10.41 0.64 -2.61
N LEU A 98 9.63 -0.32 -3.07
CA LEU A 98 8.25 -0.10 -3.51
C LEU A 98 7.33 0.29 -2.35
N VAL A 99 7.46 -0.34 -1.17
CA VAL A 99 6.74 0.06 0.04
C VAL A 99 7.04 1.52 0.41
N ALA A 100 8.31 1.94 0.36
CA ALA A 100 8.68 3.32 0.64
C ALA A 100 8.16 4.29 -0.41
N ILE A 101 8.17 3.90 -1.70
CA ILE A 101 7.57 4.70 -2.78
C ILE A 101 6.07 4.87 -2.55
N ASP A 102 5.34 3.80 -2.19
CA ASP A 102 3.91 3.88 -1.89
C ASP A 102 3.63 4.82 -0.71
N LEU A 103 4.38 4.68 0.39
CA LEU A 103 4.29 5.56 1.56
C LEU A 103 4.48 7.04 1.17
N ILE A 104 5.47 7.36 0.34
CA ILE A 104 5.67 8.74 -0.14
C ILE A 104 4.50 9.16 -1.04
N ALA A 105 4.07 8.30 -1.96
CA ALA A 105 2.99 8.58 -2.89
C ALA A 105 1.63 8.81 -2.20
N ASN A 106 1.43 8.30 -0.99
CA ASN A 106 0.25 8.58 -0.17
C ASN A 106 0.10 10.10 0.10
N PHE A 107 1.19 10.88 0.15
CA PHE A 107 1.10 12.33 0.35
C PHE A 107 0.51 13.10 -0.84
N PHE A 108 0.49 12.51 -2.05
CA PHE A 108 -0.35 13.06 -3.13
C PHE A 108 -1.84 12.86 -2.81
N LYS A 109 -2.23 11.68 -2.30
CA LYS A 109 -3.61 11.35 -1.90
C LYS A 109 -4.07 12.23 -0.73
N GLU A 110 -3.18 12.52 0.22
CA GLU A 110 -3.42 13.39 1.37
C GLU A 110 -3.33 14.90 1.05
N GLN A 111 -3.19 15.28 -0.23
CA GLN A 111 -3.12 16.68 -0.68
C GLN A 111 -1.95 17.48 -0.06
N LYS A 112 -0.82 16.81 0.15
CA LYS A 112 0.43 17.38 0.69
C LYS A 112 1.66 17.14 -0.20
N PRO A 113 1.59 17.41 -1.53
CA PRO A 113 2.69 17.15 -2.44
C PRO A 113 3.97 17.95 -2.11
N GLU A 114 3.85 19.09 -1.44
CA GLU A 114 4.96 19.95 -1.06
C GLU A 114 5.96 19.28 -0.09
N ILE A 115 5.51 18.24 0.63
CA ILE A 115 6.33 17.53 1.63
C ILE A 115 7.18 16.43 0.95
N ILE A 116 6.76 15.94 -0.22
CA ILE A 116 7.35 14.79 -0.93
C ILE A 116 8.87 14.94 -1.15
N PRO A 117 9.40 16.07 -1.65
CA PRO A 117 10.84 16.22 -1.85
C PRO A 117 11.64 16.05 -0.55
N ARG A 118 11.08 16.48 0.60
CA ARG A 118 11.72 16.34 1.91
C ARG A 118 11.70 14.88 2.37
N LEU A 119 10.61 14.15 2.14
CA LEU A 119 10.51 12.71 2.46
C LEU A 119 11.51 11.89 1.66
N ILE A 120 11.60 12.12 0.35
CA ILE A 120 12.56 11.43 -0.52
C ILE A 120 13.99 11.64 -0.01
N ARG A 121 14.38 12.89 0.29
CA ARG A 121 15.71 13.17 0.85
C ARG A 121 15.98 12.42 2.14
N ARG A 122 15.02 12.41 3.07
CA ARG A 122 15.16 11.71 4.36
C ARG A 122 15.25 10.19 4.21
N ILE A 123 14.44 9.60 3.34
CA ILE A 123 14.46 8.14 3.10
C ILE A 123 15.75 7.72 2.38
N ASN A 124 16.19 8.46 1.36
CA ASN A 124 17.44 8.19 0.67
C ASN A 124 18.66 8.36 1.60
N GLN A 125 18.62 9.33 2.51
CA GLN A 125 19.63 9.47 3.56
C GLN A 125 19.65 8.22 4.45
N PHE A 126 18.48 7.78 4.93
CA PHE A 126 18.35 6.57 5.73
C PHE A 126 18.90 5.32 5.02
N TYR A 127 18.59 5.11 3.73
CA TYR A 127 19.12 3.98 2.96
C TYR A 127 20.65 4.00 2.84
N ARG A 128 21.26 5.18 2.73
CA ARG A 128 22.73 5.28 2.66
C ARG A 128 23.43 5.10 3.99
N GLU A 129 22.83 5.58 5.07
CA GLU A 129 23.47 5.69 6.39
C GLU A 129 23.11 4.53 7.32
N GLU A 130 21.83 4.17 7.40
CA GLU A 130 21.31 3.24 8.39
C GLU A 130 20.90 1.88 7.81
N ALA A 131 20.73 1.75 6.50
CA ALA A 131 20.32 0.50 5.83
C ALA A 131 21.20 0.15 4.63
N LYS A 132 22.48 0.54 4.67
CA LYS A 132 23.45 0.34 3.59
C LYS A 132 23.60 -1.12 3.19
N GLU A 133 23.49 -2.04 4.15
CA GLU A 133 23.56 -3.48 3.96
C GLU A 133 22.43 -4.05 3.10
N PHE A 134 21.39 -3.27 2.80
CA PHE A 134 20.30 -3.65 1.90
C PHE A 134 20.49 -3.16 0.47
N GLU A 135 21.52 -2.34 0.20
CA GLU A 135 21.89 -1.87 -1.14
C GLU A 135 20.71 -1.29 -1.95
N ILE A 136 19.77 -0.65 -1.23
CA ILE A 136 18.54 -0.12 -1.83
C ILE A 136 18.89 1.10 -2.65
N MET A 137 18.48 1.07 -3.93
CA MET A 137 18.67 2.21 -4.82
C MET A 137 17.98 3.48 -4.26
N PRO A 138 18.49 4.69 -4.54
CA PRO A 138 17.81 5.93 -4.19
C PRO A 138 16.49 6.12 -4.94
N ILE A 139 15.47 6.62 -4.25
CA ILE A 139 14.16 6.93 -4.82
C ILE A 139 14.19 8.32 -5.47
N THR A 140 13.59 8.48 -6.65
CA THR A 140 13.42 9.79 -7.30
C THR A 140 11.98 10.30 -7.24
N PHE A 141 11.79 11.59 -7.51
CA PHE A 141 10.45 12.18 -7.56
C PHE A 141 9.62 11.63 -8.73
N GLU A 142 10.25 11.41 -9.88
CA GLU A 142 9.61 10.89 -11.09
C GLU A 142 9.03 9.49 -10.84
N GLU A 143 9.75 8.65 -10.10
CA GLU A 143 9.30 7.31 -9.74
C GLU A 143 8.07 7.37 -8.83
N VAL A 144 8.11 8.19 -7.79
CA VAL A 144 6.97 8.40 -6.88
C VAL A 144 5.76 8.94 -7.64
N TYR A 145 5.96 9.92 -8.51
CA TYR A 145 4.88 10.52 -9.30
C TYR A 145 4.27 9.54 -10.31
N LYS A 146 5.11 8.77 -11.02
CA LYS A 146 4.67 7.74 -11.95
C LYS A 146 3.89 6.65 -11.21
N TYR A 147 4.40 6.20 -10.06
CA TYR A 147 3.72 5.24 -9.21
C TYR A 147 2.33 5.75 -8.79
N TYR A 148 2.24 6.97 -8.24
CA TYR A 148 0.97 7.59 -7.86
C TYR A 148 -0.03 7.68 -9.03
N LYS A 149 0.43 8.09 -10.21
CA LYS A 149 -0.44 8.16 -11.41
C LYS A 149 -0.99 6.80 -11.80
N ASN A 150 -0.14 5.78 -11.82
CA ASN A 150 -0.54 4.42 -12.15
C ASN A 150 -1.52 3.86 -11.13
N ASP A 151 -1.23 4.00 -9.83
CA ASP A 151 -2.11 3.56 -8.75
C ASP A 151 -3.47 4.27 -8.80
N LYS A 152 -3.47 5.60 -9.01
CA LYS A 152 -4.70 6.38 -9.16
C LYS A 152 -5.53 5.90 -10.35
N MET A 153 -4.90 5.63 -11.49
CA MET A 153 -5.60 5.13 -12.68
C MET A 153 -6.22 3.75 -12.44
N ILE A 154 -5.46 2.80 -11.88
CA ILE A 154 -5.94 1.45 -11.56
C ILE A 154 -7.16 1.52 -10.64
N TRP A 155 -7.06 2.32 -9.57
CA TRP A 155 -8.17 2.51 -8.63
C TRP A 155 -9.41 3.13 -9.27
N VAL A 156 -9.26 4.10 -10.18
CA VAL A 156 -10.41 4.70 -10.89
C VAL A 156 -11.10 3.64 -11.75
N ILE A 157 -10.35 2.84 -12.50
CA ILE A 157 -10.89 1.75 -13.32
C ILE A 157 -11.62 0.74 -12.44
N PHE A 158 -10.98 0.30 -11.35
CA PHE A 158 -11.56 -0.67 -10.43
C PHE A 158 -12.85 -0.16 -9.77
N GLN A 159 -12.87 1.09 -9.30
CA GLN A 159 -14.04 1.69 -8.68
C GLN A 159 -15.20 1.88 -9.67
N ASN A 160 -14.90 2.26 -10.92
CA ASN A 160 -15.92 2.34 -11.97
C ASN A 160 -16.49 0.97 -12.31
N ALA A 161 -15.66 -0.07 -12.41
CA ALA A 161 -16.12 -1.44 -12.61
C ALA A 161 -17.04 -1.90 -11.46
N ARG A 162 -16.69 -1.62 -10.20
CA ARG A 162 -17.54 -1.96 -9.05
C ARG A 162 -18.87 -1.20 -9.04
N ARG A 163 -18.87 0.07 -9.44
CA ARG A 163 -20.12 0.86 -9.59
C ARG A 163 -21.02 0.29 -10.69
N LEU A 164 -20.44 -0.11 -11.82
CA LEU A 164 -21.17 -0.79 -12.89
C LEU A 164 -21.76 -2.12 -12.40
N ASP A 165 -20.97 -2.94 -11.69
CA ASP A 165 -21.44 -4.21 -11.11
C ASP A 165 -22.62 -3.98 -10.15
N ARG A 166 -22.54 -2.98 -9.27
CA ARG A 166 -23.65 -2.59 -8.39
C ARG A 166 -24.88 -2.19 -9.18
N PHE A 167 -24.73 -1.39 -10.24
CA PHE A 167 -25.86 -0.99 -11.08
C PHE A 167 -26.51 -2.21 -11.75
N LEU A 168 -25.72 -3.09 -12.37
CA LEU A 168 -26.23 -4.31 -13.00
C LEU A 168 -26.95 -5.20 -11.97
N LYS A 169 -26.34 -5.49 -10.82
CA LYS A 169 -26.95 -6.33 -9.79
C LYS A 169 -28.24 -5.72 -9.24
N THR A 170 -28.23 -4.44 -8.86
CA THR A 170 -29.35 -3.82 -8.15
C THR A 170 -30.47 -3.34 -9.08
N LYS A 171 -30.16 -2.80 -10.26
CA LYS A 171 -31.14 -2.21 -11.18
C LYS A 171 -31.58 -3.16 -12.28
N LEU A 172 -30.66 -3.94 -12.85
CA LEU A 172 -30.98 -4.87 -13.94
C LEU A 172 -31.46 -6.23 -13.39
N PHE A 173 -30.71 -6.81 -12.45
CA PHE A 173 -30.98 -8.16 -11.93
C PHE A 173 -31.79 -8.19 -10.62
N LYS A 174 -32.07 -7.02 -10.01
CA LYS A 174 -32.79 -6.87 -8.73
C LYS A 174 -32.22 -7.73 -7.58
N LYS A 175 -30.90 -7.90 -7.55
CA LYS A 175 -30.16 -8.61 -6.50
C LYS A 175 -29.56 -7.64 -5.47
N ILE A 176 -29.29 -8.16 -4.28
CA ILE A 176 -28.54 -7.46 -3.23
C ILE A 176 -27.07 -7.32 -3.67
N TYR A 177 -26.45 -6.19 -3.31
CA TYR A 177 -25.03 -5.94 -3.55
C TYR A 177 -24.30 -5.96 -2.21
N ASP A 178 -23.46 -6.97 -2.01
CA ASP A 178 -22.90 -7.32 -0.70
C ASP A 178 -21.69 -6.48 -0.26
N PHE A 179 -21.22 -5.57 -1.12
CA PHE A 179 -19.98 -4.83 -0.88
C PHE A 179 -20.22 -3.33 -0.65
N TYR A 180 -19.45 -2.74 0.27
CA TYR A 180 -19.42 -1.30 0.44
C TYR A 180 -18.66 -0.61 -0.70
N LEU A 181 -19.24 0.46 -1.25
CA LEU A 181 -18.64 1.28 -2.30
C LEU A 181 -18.37 2.68 -1.75
N PRO A 182 -17.09 3.08 -1.59
CA PRO A 182 -16.79 4.39 -1.05
C PRO A 182 -17.19 5.52 -1.99
N GLU A 183 -17.48 6.68 -1.41
CA GLU A 183 -17.87 7.89 -2.12
C GLU A 183 -16.71 8.48 -2.96
N LYS A 184 -16.97 9.59 -3.66
CA LYS A 184 -15.93 10.27 -4.45
C LYS A 184 -14.91 10.90 -3.49
N ILE A 185 -13.66 10.44 -3.58
CA ILE A 185 -12.52 11.00 -2.85
C ILE A 185 -11.81 12.00 -3.76
N LYS A 186 -11.43 13.18 -3.23
CA LYS A 186 -10.51 14.09 -3.92
C LYS A 186 -9.11 13.47 -3.84
N ARG A 187 -8.54 13.13 -4.98
CA ARG A 187 -7.21 12.51 -5.11
C ARG A 187 -6.29 13.36 -5.94
#